data_AF-V5YNM6-F1
#
_entry.id   AF-V5YNM6-F1
#
_cell.length_a   1.000
_cell.length_b   1.000
_cell.length_c   1.000
_cell.angle_alpha   90.00
_cell.angle_beta   90.00
_cell.angle_gamma   90.00
#
_symmetry.space_group_name_H-M   'P 1'
#
loop_
_entity.id
_entity.type
_entity.pdbx_description
1 polymer ?
#
loop_
_entity_poly.entity_id
_entity_poly.type
_entity_poly.pdbx_seq_one_letter_code
_entity_poly.pdbx_strand_id
1 'polypeptide(L)'
;MAADHERQYELFLKDFPPGTVHDGRNQARDMMERAVFCADWMAQRGIESARDIGPFMSMSLGRGDKVRLLKGARVFGTGPGITREGTVNPRNRIITVFSLDRGHIDRYSRGTSENPVLVQARVHWAGAGGYWRWTDIDGVESVDSLGSVPA
;
A
#
# COMPACT_ATOMS: atom_id res chain seq x y z
N MET A 1 15.23 -0.08 5.16
CA MET A 1 14.06 0.44 5.89
C MET A 1 13.93 -0.15 7.28
N ALA A 2 13.62 -1.44 7.47
CA ALA A 2 13.52 -2.03 8.82
C ALA A 2 14.83 -1.92 9.65
N ALA A 3 15.97 -2.29 9.07
CA ALA A 3 17.28 -2.16 9.71
C ALA A 3 17.69 -0.70 10.02
N ASP A 4 17.22 0.26 9.21
CA ASP A 4 17.49 1.68 9.45
C ASP A 4 16.69 2.19 10.66
N HIS A 5 15.43 1.74 10.80
CA HIS A 5 14.60 2.07 11.96
C HIS A 5 15.07 1.38 13.24
N GLU A 6 15.58 0.15 13.15
CA GLU A 6 16.22 -0.54 14.27
C GLU A 6 17.44 0.25 14.78
N ARG A 7 18.33 0.67 13.88
CA ARG A 7 19.49 1.50 14.23
C ARG A 7 19.08 2.86 14.82
N GLN A 8 18.07 3.51 14.27
CA GLN A 8 17.52 4.75 14.84
C GLN A 8 16.92 4.52 16.23
N TYR A 9 16.19 3.43 16.43
CA TYR A 9 15.62 3.07 17.72
C TYR A 9 16.71 2.85 18.77
N GLU A 10 17.77 2.11 18.43
CA GLU A 10 18.93 1.90 19.33
C GLU A 10 19.65 3.20 19.70
N LEU A 11 19.79 4.13 18.74
CA LEU A 11 20.36 5.45 19.02
C LEU A 11 19.46 6.25 19.96
N PHE A 12 18.15 6.33 19.67
CA PHE A 12 17.21 7.03 20.54
C PHE A 12 17.03 6.37 21.91
N LEU A 13 17.25 5.06 22.03
CA LEU A 13 17.18 4.36 23.31
C LEU A 13 18.33 4.77 24.24
N LYS A 14 19.50 5.09 23.69
CA LYS A 14 20.66 5.59 24.44
C LYS A 14 20.41 7.00 24.98
N ASP A 15 19.85 7.86 24.14
CA ASP A 15 19.58 9.27 24.49
C ASP A 15 18.30 9.42 25.34
N PHE A 16 17.33 8.52 25.15
CA PHE A 16 16.03 8.53 25.80
C PHE A 16 15.69 7.11 26.32
N PRO A 17 16.13 6.76 27.54
CA PRO A 17 15.92 5.43 28.11
C PRO A 17 14.44 5.14 28.42
N PRO A 18 14.05 3.88 28.65
CA PRO A 18 12.69 3.52 29.05
C PRO A 18 12.22 4.33 30.25
N GLY A 19 11.02 4.91 30.18
CA GLY A 19 10.47 5.81 31.20
C GLY A 19 10.40 7.29 30.78
N THR A 20 11.06 7.67 29.69
CA THR A 20 10.92 9.01 29.07
C THR A 20 9.98 8.95 27.85
N VAL A 21 9.20 10.01 27.62
CA VAL A 21 8.38 10.13 26.40
C VAL A 21 9.24 10.77 25.31
N HIS A 22 9.44 10.04 24.21
CA HIS A 22 10.14 10.55 23.04
C HIS A 22 9.47 10.05 21.76
N ASP A 23 8.88 10.97 21.00
CA ASP A 23 8.04 10.65 19.85
C ASP A 23 8.81 9.92 18.74
N GLY A 24 10.06 10.33 18.48
CA GLY A 24 10.90 9.66 17.48
C GLY A 24 11.24 8.21 17.84
N ARG A 25 11.41 7.91 19.14
CA ARG A 25 11.69 6.55 19.61
C ARG A 25 10.44 5.68 19.47
N ASN A 26 9.29 6.22 19.86
CA ASN A 26 8.00 5.54 19.77
C ASN A 26 7.61 5.29 18.31
N GLN A 27 7.85 6.25 17.42
CA GLN A 27 7.62 6.10 15.98
C GLN A 27 8.53 5.05 15.36
N ALA A 28 9.83 5.03 15.70
CA ALA A 28 10.75 4.02 15.20
C ALA A 28 10.31 2.60 15.63
N ARG A 29 9.91 2.44 16.89
CA ARG A 29 9.35 1.17 17.39
C ARG A 29 8.08 0.75 16.66
N ASP A 30 7.11 1.65 16.50
CA ASP A 30 5.88 1.37 15.74
C ASP A 30 6.20 0.94 14.30
N MET A 31 7.14 1.59 13.62
CA MET A 31 7.57 1.19 12.28
C MET A 31 8.19 -0.21 12.24
N MET A 32 9.03 -0.56 13.22
CA MET A 32 9.59 -1.91 13.34
C MET A 32 8.49 -2.97 13.53
N GLU A 33 7.55 -2.73 14.44
CA GLU A 33 6.42 -3.65 14.71
C GLU A 33 5.55 -3.84 13.45
N ARG A 34 5.31 -2.77 12.69
CA ARG A 34 4.59 -2.85 11.41
C ARG A 34 5.36 -3.61 10.35
N ALA A 35 6.69 -3.43 10.28
CA ALA A 35 7.53 -4.12 9.31
C ALA A 35 7.53 -5.64 9.54
N VAL A 36 7.66 -6.08 10.79
CA VAL A 36 7.56 -7.50 11.17
C VAL A 36 6.20 -8.07 10.76
N PHE A 37 5.11 -7.36 11.08
CA PHE A 37 3.77 -7.80 10.71
C PHE A 37 3.58 -7.94 9.19
N CYS A 38 4.14 -7.01 8.39
CA CYS A 38 4.10 -7.11 6.94
C CYS A 38 4.91 -8.30 6.42
N ALA A 39 6.08 -8.57 7.00
CA ALA A 39 6.93 -9.70 6.64
C ALA A 39 6.22 -11.04 6.92
N ASP A 40 5.59 -11.18 8.08
CA ASP A 40 4.81 -12.38 8.43
C ASP A 40 3.64 -12.58 7.47
N TRP A 41 2.91 -11.49 7.16
CA TRP A 41 1.80 -11.52 6.21
C TRP A 41 2.23 -11.94 4.80
N MET A 42 3.40 -11.47 4.34
CA MET A 42 4.00 -11.83 3.07
C MET A 42 4.41 -13.30 3.06
N ALA A 43 5.08 -13.78 4.12
CA ALA A 43 5.49 -15.18 4.26
C ALA A 43 4.29 -16.13 4.20
N GLN A 44 3.20 -15.81 4.89
CA GLN A 44 1.95 -16.60 4.87
C GLN A 44 1.31 -16.68 3.47
N ARG A 45 1.61 -15.73 2.59
CA ARG A 45 1.09 -15.67 1.20
C ARG A 45 2.08 -16.14 0.16
N GLY A 46 3.26 -16.60 0.57
CA GLY A 46 4.34 -16.98 -0.35
C GLY A 46 4.87 -15.81 -1.18
N ILE A 47 4.77 -14.59 -0.65
CA ILE A 47 5.29 -13.38 -1.31
C ILE A 47 6.73 -13.18 -0.85
N GLU A 48 7.69 -13.41 -1.74
CA GLU A 48 9.12 -13.22 -1.43
C GLU A 48 9.51 -11.75 -1.40
N SER A 49 8.93 -10.94 -2.29
CA SER A 49 9.16 -9.50 -2.35
C SER A 49 7.93 -8.79 -2.90
N ALA A 50 7.69 -7.57 -2.40
CA ALA A 50 6.66 -6.67 -2.89
C ALA A 50 7.24 -5.25 -2.89
N ARG A 51 6.92 -4.48 -3.93
CA ARG A 51 7.36 -3.08 -4.03
C ARG A 51 6.65 -2.21 -3.00
N ASP A 52 5.35 -2.43 -2.86
CA ASP A 52 4.47 -1.70 -1.96
C ASP A 52 3.71 -2.72 -1.10
N ILE A 53 3.71 -2.53 0.22
CA ILE A 53 3.11 -3.48 1.17
C ILE A 53 2.49 -2.74 2.35
N GLY A 54 1.16 -2.75 2.41
CA GLY A 54 0.39 -2.10 3.46
C GLY A 54 0.84 -0.64 3.68
N PRO A 55 1.35 -0.28 4.88
CA PRO A 55 1.80 1.08 5.17
C PRO A 55 3.11 1.47 4.46
N PHE A 56 3.87 0.51 3.94
CA PHE A 56 5.14 0.75 3.27
C PHE A 56 4.92 0.90 1.77
N MET A 57 4.90 2.13 1.31
CA MET A 57 4.71 2.46 -0.10
C MET A 57 5.86 3.31 -0.59
N SER A 58 6.40 2.93 -1.74
CA SER A 58 7.41 3.67 -2.50
C SER A 58 6.77 4.67 -3.46
N MET A 59 5.54 4.40 -3.92
CA MET A 59 4.88 5.22 -4.92
C MET A 59 4.16 6.40 -4.26
N SER A 60 4.51 7.61 -4.69
CA SER A 60 3.77 8.83 -4.36
C SER A 60 2.85 9.16 -5.53
N LEU A 61 1.56 8.84 -5.40
CA LEU A 61 0.54 9.21 -6.38
C LEU A 61 -0.36 10.30 -5.82
N GLY A 62 -0.59 11.31 -6.64
CA GLY A 62 -1.53 12.40 -6.42
C GLY A 62 -2.78 12.29 -7.29
N ARG A 63 -3.78 13.10 -6.96
CA ARG A 63 -4.95 13.30 -7.80
C ARG A 63 -4.54 13.96 -9.12
N GLY A 64 -4.96 13.37 -10.24
CA GLY A 64 -4.63 13.85 -11.58
C GLY A 64 -3.48 13.09 -12.24
N ASP A 65 -2.69 12.34 -11.46
CA ASP A 65 -1.59 11.55 -12.01
C ASP A 65 -2.10 10.48 -12.95
N LYS A 66 -1.29 10.19 -13.98
CA LYS A 66 -1.58 9.10 -14.92
C LYS A 66 -0.79 7.88 -14.52
N VAL A 67 -1.49 6.77 -14.35
CA VAL A 67 -0.88 5.45 -14.08
C VAL A 67 -1.36 4.45 -15.12
N ARG A 68 -0.51 3.47 -15.43
CA ARG A 68 -0.91 2.33 -16.25
C ARG A 68 -1.50 1.25 -15.34
N LEU A 69 -2.78 0.97 -15.52
CA LEU A 69 -3.42 -0.21 -14.97
C LEU A 69 -2.94 -1.44 -15.73
N LEU A 70 -2.34 -2.39 -15.01
CA LEU A 70 -1.75 -3.59 -15.58
C LEU A 70 -2.83 -4.60 -16.01
N LYS A 71 -2.55 -5.38 -17.05
CA LYS A 71 -3.30 -6.59 -17.42
C LYS A 71 -3.17 -7.59 -16.27
N GLY A 72 -4.29 -8.22 -15.90
CA GLY A 72 -4.35 -9.14 -14.77
C GLY A 72 -4.67 -8.45 -13.44
N ALA A 73 -4.55 -7.12 -13.35
CA ALA A 73 -4.93 -6.39 -12.14
C ALA A 73 -6.42 -6.60 -11.81
N ARG A 74 -6.72 -6.83 -10.53
CA ARG A 74 -8.08 -7.01 -10.05
C ARG A 74 -8.73 -5.65 -9.80
N VAL A 75 -9.83 -5.39 -10.49
CA VAL A 75 -10.56 -4.12 -10.46
C VAL A 75 -11.89 -4.30 -9.76
N PHE A 76 -12.06 -3.55 -8.69
CA PHE A 76 -13.30 -3.42 -7.96
C PHE A 76 -14.03 -2.14 -8.37
N GLY A 77 -15.29 -2.00 -7.97
CA GLY A 77 -16.07 -0.83 -8.32
C GLY A 77 -17.54 -0.97 -7.97
N THR A 78 -18.29 0.11 -8.20
CA THR A 78 -19.74 0.20 -7.90
C THR A 78 -20.65 0.00 -9.11
N GLY A 79 -20.08 -0.34 -10.27
CA GLY A 79 -20.81 -0.46 -11.52
C GLY A 79 -21.55 -1.79 -11.69
N PRO A 80 -22.64 -1.81 -12.49
CA PRO A 80 -23.35 -3.03 -12.84
C PRO A 80 -22.42 -3.95 -13.66
N GLY A 81 -22.07 -5.10 -13.09
CA GLY A 81 -21.16 -6.07 -13.71
C GLY A 81 -19.80 -6.23 -13.01
N ILE A 82 -19.52 -5.47 -11.95
CA ILE A 82 -18.39 -5.76 -11.06
C ILE A 82 -18.91 -6.58 -9.87
N THR A 83 -18.43 -7.81 -9.73
CA THR A 83 -18.79 -8.66 -8.59
C THR A 83 -18.01 -8.27 -7.34
N ARG A 84 -18.39 -8.83 -6.19
CA ARG A 84 -17.71 -8.57 -4.91
C ARG A 84 -16.23 -8.99 -4.94
N GLU A 85 -15.91 -10.00 -5.73
CA GLU A 85 -14.58 -10.54 -5.95
C GLU A 85 -13.73 -9.66 -6.89
N GLY A 86 -14.34 -8.65 -7.51
CA GLY A 86 -13.71 -7.80 -8.52
C GLY A 86 -13.63 -8.48 -9.88
N THR A 87 -13.22 -7.70 -10.88
CA THR A 87 -13.08 -8.13 -12.28
C THR A 87 -11.62 -8.06 -12.68
N VAL A 88 -11.13 -9.08 -13.40
CA VAL A 88 -9.74 -9.07 -13.90
C VAL A 88 -9.65 -8.13 -15.10
N ASN A 89 -8.71 -7.20 -15.04
CA ASN A 89 -8.47 -6.26 -16.12
C ASN A 89 -7.83 -6.98 -17.33
N PRO A 90 -8.47 -7.00 -18.52
CA PRO A 90 -8.02 -7.83 -19.63
C PRO A 90 -6.82 -7.24 -20.40
N ARG A 91 -6.56 -5.93 -20.28
CA ARG A 91 -5.54 -5.23 -21.05
C ARG A 91 -4.93 -4.08 -20.27
N ASN A 92 -3.68 -3.74 -20.58
CA ASN A 92 -3.05 -2.53 -20.09
C ASN A 92 -3.85 -1.30 -20.54
N ARG A 93 -4.09 -0.33 -19.64
CA ARG A 93 -4.71 0.95 -20.01
C ARG A 93 -4.23 2.06 -19.07
N ILE A 94 -4.21 3.29 -19.58
CA ILE A 94 -3.93 4.46 -18.75
C ILE A 94 -5.21 4.87 -18.04
N ILE A 95 -5.09 5.13 -16.74
CA ILE A 95 -6.14 5.72 -15.91
C ILE A 95 -5.63 6.99 -15.25
N THR A 96 -6.54 7.90 -14.92
CA THR A 96 -6.23 9.11 -14.15
C THR A 96 -6.61 8.87 -12.70
N VAL A 97 -5.65 9.00 -11.79
CA VAL A 97 -5.86 8.81 -10.36
C VAL A 97 -6.79 9.91 -9.84
N PHE A 98 -7.81 9.50 -9.09
CA PHE A 98 -8.67 10.43 -8.35
C PHE A 98 -8.21 10.56 -6.90
N SER A 99 -7.98 9.43 -6.24
CA SER A 99 -7.46 9.37 -4.87
C SER A 99 -6.64 8.10 -4.67
N LEU A 100 -5.79 8.14 -3.65
CA LEU A 100 -4.98 7.02 -3.19
C LEU A 100 -5.28 6.81 -1.70
N ASP A 101 -5.81 5.65 -1.38
CA ASP A 101 -5.95 5.24 0.01
C ASP A 101 -4.67 4.53 0.41
N ARG A 102 -3.98 5.06 1.42
CA ARG A 102 -2.75 4.44 1.94
C ARG A 102 -3.08 3.11 2.59
N GLY A 103 -2.22 2.12 2.35
CA GLY A 103 -2.32 0.87 3.07
C GLY A 103 -1.99 1.09 4.55
N HIS A 104 -2.52 0.21 5.39
CA HIS A 104 -2.37 0.29 6.83
C HIS A 104 -2.56 -1.09 7.45
N ILE A 105 -2.25 -1.19 8.74
CA ILE A 105 -2.57 -2.37 9.55
C ILE A 105 -3.79 -2.00 10.38
N ASP A 106 -4.92 -2.63 10.07
CA ASP A 106 -6.15 -2.45 10.81
C ASP A 106 -6.11 -3.29 12.08
N ARG A 107 -6.02 -2.62 13.23
CA ARG A 107 -6.02 -3.22 14.57
C ARG A 107 -7.32 -2.95 15.33
N TYR A 108 -8.24 -2.16 14.76
CA TYR A 108 -9.31 -1.51 15.52
C TYR A 108 -10.71 -1.69 14.93
N SER A 109 -10.85 -2.24 13.72
CA SER A 109 -12.18 -2.55 13.19
C SER A 109 -12.87 -3.66 13.99
N ARG A 110 -14.21 -3.58 14.09
CA ARG A 110 -15.02 -4.60 14.78
C ARG A 110 -14.79 -5.96 14.11
N GLY A 111 -14.25 -6.92 14.86
CA GLY A 111 -13.92 -8.27 14.38
C GLY A 111 -12.45 -8.51 14.04
N THR A 112 -11.60 -7.46 14.05
CA THR A 112 -10.13 -7.57 13.86
C THR A 112 -9.33 -7.24 15.12
N SER A 113 -9.99 -6.84 16.22
CA SER A 113 -9.31 -6.47 17.47
C SER A 113 -8.44 -7.59 18.05
N GLU A 114 -8.75 -8.85 17.74
CA GLU A 114 -7.96 -10.02 18.15
C GLU A 114 -6.95 -10.45 17.08
N ASN A 115 -7.15 -10.06 15.82
CA ASN A 115 -6.32 -10.45 14.69
C ASN A 115 -6.14 -9.26 13.74
N PRO A 116 -5.02 -8.51 13.86
CA PRO A 116 -4.76 -7.39 12.98
C PRO A 116 -4.75 -7.82 11.52
N VAL A 117 -5.23 -6.95 10.63
CA VAL A 117 -5.33 -7.23 9.19
C VAL A 117 -4.49 -6.23 8.41
N LEU A 118 -3.64 -6.73 7.52
CA LEU A 118 -2.95 -5.88 6.55
C LEU A 118 -3.90 -5.46 5.43
N VAL A 119 -4.08 -4.15 5.27
CA VAL A 119 -4.85 -3.55 4.19
C VAL A 119 -3.87 -2.93 3.19
N GLN A 120 -3.91 -3.39 1.94
CA GLN A 120 -3.10 -2.84 0.86
C GLN A 120 -3.59 -1.45 0.44
N ALA A 121 -2.67 -0.66 -0.10
CA ALA A 121 -2.98 0.65 -0.66
C ALA A 121 -3.84 0.50 -1.92
N ARG A 122 -4.79 1.43 -2.13
CA ARG A 122 -5.76 1.36 -3.22
C ARG A 122 -5.79 2.63 -4.04
N VAL A 123 -5.72 2.46 -5.35
CA VAL A 123 -5.81 3.55 -6.32
C VAL A 123 -7.24 3.62 -6.83
N HIS A 124 -7.86 4.80 -6.69
CA HIS A 124 -9.23 5.06 -7.11
C HIS A 124 -9.28 5.92 -8.37
N TRP A 125 -10.25 5.66 -9.25
CA TRP A 125 -10.53 6.49 -10.42
C TRP A 125 -12.00 6.45 -10.80
N ALA A 126 -12.42 7.43 -11.60
CA ALA A 126 -13.75 7.45 -12.19
C ALA A 126 -13.84 6.45 -13.35
N GLY A 127 -14.76 5.50 -13.27
CA GLY A 127 -15.12 4.57 -14.34
C GLY A 127 -16.16 5.15 -15.31
N ALA A 128 -16.52 4.35 -16.32
CA ALA A 128 -17.61 4.69 -17.23
C ALA A 128 -18.95 4.79 -16.48
N GLY A 129 -19.82 5.72 -16.88
CA GLY A 129 -21.16 5.88 -16.30
C GLY A 129 -21.20 6.51 -14.91
N GLY A 130 -20.12 7.13 -14.44
CA GLY A 130 -20.05 7.78 -13.13
C GLY A 130 -19.76 6.83 -11.96
N TYR A 131 -19.52 5.55 -12.22
CA TYR A 131 -19.19 4.57 -11.19
C TYR A 131 -17.73 4.67 -10.74
N TRP A 132 -17.48 4.48 -9.46
CA TRP A 132 -16.13 4.44 -8.91
C TRP A 132 -15.49 3.08 -9.17
N ARG A 133 -14.17 3.10 -9.41
CA ARG A 133 -13.35 1.90 -9.55
C ARG A 133 -12.09 2.03 -8.73
N TRP A 134 -11.58 0.89 -8.27
CA TRP A 134 -10.30 0.83 -7.58
C TRP A 134 -9.57 -0.49 -7.83
N THR A 135 -8.27 -0.47 -7.60
CA THR A 135 -7.40 -1.64 -7.61
C THR A 135 -6.35 -1.47 -6.52
N ASP A 136 -5.73 -2.56 -6.10
CA ASP A 136 -4.57 -2.50 -5.20
C ASP A 136 -3.39 -1.86 -5.94
N ILE A 137 -2.49 -1.23 -5.20
CA ILE A 137 -1.41 -0.44 -5.80
C ILE A 137 -0.46 -1.27 -6.69
N ASP A 138 -0.28 -2.56 -6.38
CA ASP A 138 0.48 -3.50 -7.21
C ASP A 138 -0.14 -3.72 -8.60
N GLY A 139 -1.42 -3.36 -8.77
CA GLY A 139 -2.12 -3.41 -10.05
C GLY A 139 -1.80 -2.24 -10.98
N VAL A 140 -0.99 -1.27 -10.56
CA VAL A 140 -0.64 -0.09 -11.36
C VAL A 140 0.85 0.18 -11.40
N GLU A 141 1.29 0.89 -12.44
CA GLU A 141 2.63 1.46 -12.54
C GLU A 141 2.57 2.93 -12.96
N SER A 142 3.52 3.74 -12.48
CA SER A 142 3.60 5.15 -12.89
C SER A 142 3.95 5.26 -14.37
N VAL A 143 3.34 6.21 -15.06
CA VAL A 143 3.65 6.45 -16.48
C VAL A 143 5.03 7.08 -16.64
N ASP A 144 5.52 7.82 -15.64
CA ASP A 144 6.83 8.47 -15.68
C ASP A 144 8.00 7.47 -15.62
N SER A 145 7.78 6.26 -15.09
CA SER A 145 8.76 5.17 -15.12
C SER A 145 9.01 4.55 -16.51
N LEU A 146 8.36 5.07 -17.57
CA LEU A 146 8.50 4.56 -18.95
C LEU A 146 9.39 5.43 -19.84
N GLY A 147 10.10 6.40 -19.27
CA GLY A 147 10.98 7.33 -19.99
C GLY A 147 12.45 6.92 -20.03
N SER A 148 12.80 5.96 -20.88
CA SER A 148 14.05 5.95 -21.68
C SER A 148 14.08 4.70 -22.58
N VAL A 149 13.25 4.72 -23.63
CA VAL A 149 13.57 3.94 -24.83
C VAL A 149 14.35 4.90 -25.74
N PRO A 150 15.67 4.70 -25.96
CA PRO A 150 16.39 5.48 -26.95
C PRO A 150 15.77 5.20 -28.33
N ALA A 151 15.47 6.28 -29.05
CA ALA A 151 15.09 6.25 -30.46
C ALA A 151 16.26 5.77 -31.32
#